data_AF-A0A969D1N2-F1
#
_entry.id   AF-A0A969D1N2-F1
#
_cell.length_a   1.000
_cell.length_b   1.000
_cell.length_c   1.000
_cell.angle_alpha   90.00
_cell.angle_beta   90.00
_cell.angle_gamma   90.00
#
_symmetry.space_group_name_H-M   'P 1'
#
loop_
_entity.id
_entity.type
_entity.pdbx_description
1 polymer ?
#
loop_
_entity_poly.entity_id
_entity_poly.type
_entity_poly.pdbx_seq_one_letter_code
_entity_poly.pdbx_strand_id
1 'polypeptide(L)'
;MLAKPESLSLFYLDKTAEINKLKADISGMSPEDINDSADNAPSKRIEKRIPNYARQKTTAGVAAAAAIGLDHLRYRCPHFNDWITRLESI
;
A
#
# COMPACT_ATOMS: atom_id res chain seq x y z
N MET A 1 -1.26 0.86 1.88
CA MET A 1 -0.58 1.37 0.66
C MET A 1 -0.86 0.52 -0.57
N LEU A 2 -0.59 -0.79 -0.56
CA LEU A 2 -0.94 -1.66 -1.71
C LEU A 2 -2.44 -2.01 -1.81
N ALA A 3 -3.27 -1.54 -0.88
CA ALA A 3 -4.73 -1.53 -1.04
C ALA A 3 -5.17 -0.79 -2.33
N LYS A 4 -4.40 0.23 -2.75
CA LYS A 4 -4.64 0.99 -3.99
C LYS A 4 -3.29 1.51 -4.52
N PRO A 5 -2.51 0.69 -5.25
CA PRO A 5 -1.15 1.03 -5.70
C PRO A 5 -1.08 2.34 -6.49
N GLU A 6 -2.16 2.72 -7.16
CA GLU A 6 -2.28 3.94 -7.95
C GLU A 6 -2.07 5.21 -7.12
N SER A 7 -2.31 5.16 -5.80
CA SER A 7 -2.07 6.30 -4.91
C SER A 7 -0.59 6.72 -4.87
N LEU A 8 0.34 5.83 -5.24
CA LEU A 8 1.76 6.15 -5.38
C LEU A 8 2.04 7.18 -6.47
N SER A 9 1.16 7.30 -7.46
CA SER A 9 1.31 8.25 -8.57
C SER A 9 1.27 9.70 -8.09
N LEU A 10 0.71 9.96 -6.90
CA LEU A 10 0.72 11.28 -6.27
C LEU A 10 2.13 11.76 -5.89
N PHE A 11 3.05 10.81 -5.63
CA PHE A 11 4.41 11.10 -5.23
C PHE A 11 5.42 10.77 -6.35
N TYR A 12 5.09 9.79 -7.20
CA TYR A 12 5.95 9.32 -8.30
C TYR A 12 5.30 9.55 -9.66
N LEU A 13 5.17 10.83 -10.04
CA LEU A 13 4.50 11.26 -11.28
C LEU A 13 5.16 10.66 -12.54
N ASP A 14 6.47 10.46 -12.52
CA ASP A 14 7.26 9.90 -13.63
C ASP A 14 7.37 8.37 -13.63
N LYS A 15 6.76 7.68 -12.64
CA LYS A 15 6.88 6.22 -12.46
C LYS A 15 5.61 5.44 -12.77
N THR A 16 4.80 5.96 -13.69
CA THR A 16 3.52 5.34 -14.07
C THR A 16 3.72 3.90 -14.57
N ALA A 17 4.78 3.62 -15.33
CA ALA A 17 5.04 2.27 -15.85
C ALA A 17 5.39 1.27 -14.73
N GLU A 18 6.17 1.71 -13.74
CA GLU A 18 6.59 0.92 -12.58
C GLU A 18 5.42 0.67 -11.63
N ILE A 19 4.53 1.66 -11.45
CA ILE A 19 3.29 1.51 -10.70
C ILE A 19 2.34 0.53 -11.39
N ASN A 20 2.22 0.58 -12.71
CA ASN A 20 1.41 -0.39 -13.46
C ASN A 20 1.96 -1.82 -13.36
N LYS A 21 3.29 -1.99 -13.40
CA LYS A 21 3.93 -3.29 -13.15
C LYS A 21 3.66 -3.78 -11.73
N LEU A 22 3.81 -2.90 -10.74
CA LEU A 22 3.50 -3.22 -9.34
C LEU A 22 2.04 -3.64 -9.16
N LYS A 23 1.10 -2.96 -9.83
CA LYS A 23 -0.32 -3.33 -9.83
C LYS A 23 -0.53 -4.71 -10.44
N ALA A 24 0.14 -5.02 -11.55
CA ALA A 24 0.09 -6.35 -12.16
C ALA A 24 0.67 -7.44 -11.23
N ASP A 25 1.79 -7.16 -10.55
CA ASP A 25 2.45 -8.11 -9.62
C ASP A 25 1.58 -8.52 -8.44
N ILE A 26 0.62 -7.68 -8.06
CA ILE A 26 -0.28 -7.94 -6.92
C ILE A 26 -1.72 -8.20 -7.37
N SER A 27 -1.96 -8.30 -8.68
CA SER A 27 -3.30 -8.52 -9.22
C SER A 27 -3.85 -9.86 -8.70
N GLY A 28 -5.04 -9.81 -8.11
CA GLY A 28 -5.70 -10.99 -7.51
C GLY A 28 -5.25 -11.33 -6.09
N MET A 29 -4.32 -10.59 -5.49
CA MET A 29 -3.94 -10.74 -4.08
C MET A 29 -4.73 -9.77 -3.21
N SER A 30 -5.11 -10.19 -2.00
CA SER A 30 -5.61 -9.25 -1.01
C SER A 30 -4.45 -8.43 -0.44
N PRO A 31 -4.67 -7.19 0.03
CA PRO A 31 -3.63 -6.41 0.69
C PRO A 31 -3.05 -7.09 1.94
N GLU A 32 -3.79 -8.01 2.54
CA GLU A 32 -3.40 -8.75 3.73
C GLU A 32 -2.44 -9.90 3.37
N ASP A 33 -2.71 -10.63 2.28
CA ASP A 33 -1.83 -11.71 1.76
C ASP A 33 -0.45 -11.17 1.33
N ILE A 34 -0.38 -9.87 1.01
CA ILE A 34 0.88 -9.23 0.62
C ILE A 34 1.79 -9.00 1.83
N ASN A 35 1.27 -9.03 3.06
CA ASN A 35 2.01 -8.68 4.27
C ASN A 35 2.65 -9.88 5.00
N ASP A 36 2.79 -11.03 4.34
CA ASP A 36 3.10 -12.29 5.04
C ASP A 36 4.59 -12.55 5.36
N SER A 37 5.54 -11.82 4.77
CA SER A 37 6.97 -12.04 5.05
C SER A 37 7.84 -10.80 4.85
N ALA A 38 8.98 -10.74 5.55
CA ALA A 38 9.91 -9.61 5.49
C ALA A 38 10.38 -9.29 4.05
N ASP A 39 10.61 -10.33 3.23
CA ASP A 39 11.10 -10.21 1.86
C ASP A 39 10.01 -9.86 0.84
N ASN A 40 8.74 -10.12 1.18
CA ASN A 40 7.59 -9.87 0.32
C ASN A 40 6.65 -8.78 0.85
N ALA A 41 7.03 -8.12 1.94
CA ALA A 41 6.29 -7.04 2.56
C ALA A 41 5.96 -5.94 1.54
N PRO A 42 4.86 -5.18 1.75
CA PRO A 42 4.43 -4.13 0.82
C PRO A 42 5.55 -3.15 0.45
N SER A 43 6.35 -2.72 1.43
CA SER A 43 7.45 -1.79 1.16
C SER A 43 8.56 -2.39 0.31
N LYS A 44 8.85 -3.70 0.44
CA LYS A 44 9.88 -4.37 -0.36
C LYS A 44 9.43 -4.58 -1.80
N ARG A 45 8.14 -4.85 -2.03
CA ARG A 45 7.58 -4.91 -3.39
C ARG A 45 7.66 -3.55 -4.10
N ILE A 46 7.33 -2.47 -3.39
CA ILE A 46 7.45 -1.11 -3.94
C ILE A 46 8.92 -0.78 -4.20
N GLU A 47 9.82 -1.05 -3.25
CA GLU A 47 11.26 -0.80 -3.39
C GLU A 47 11.88 -1.55 -4.58
N LYS A 48 11.47 -2.79 -4.86
CA LYS A 48 11.91 -3.56 -6.04
C LYS A 48 11.56 -2.87 -7.37
N ARG A 49 10.45 -2.12 -7.42
CA ARG A 49 9.99 -1.42 -8.64
C ARG A 49 10.44 0.05 -8.66
N ILE A 50 10.51 0.69 -7.49
CA ILE A 50 10.86 2.09 -7.29
C ILE A 50 11.94 2.16 -6.19
N PRO A 51 13.23 2.03 -6.52
CA PRO A 51 14.31 1.94 -5.53
C PRO A 51 14.38 3.15 -4.57
N ASN A 52 14.01 4.34 -5.05
CA ASN A 52 13.98 5.56 -4.24
C ASN A 52 12.97 5.50 -3.09
N TYR A 53 11.98 4.60 -3.18
CA TYR A 53 10.98 4.39 -2.13
C TYR A 53 11.61 4.04 -0.78
N ALA A 54 12.74 3.33 -0.75
CA ALA A 54 13.43 2.97 0.51
C ALA A 54 13.72 4.19 1.40
N ARG A 55 14.15 5.31 0.80
CA ARG A 55 14.47 6.55 1.50
C ARG A 55 13.26 7.48 1.67
N GLN A 56 12.20 7.24 0.91
CA GLN A 56 11.02 8.11 0.84
C GLN A 56 9.78 7.47 1.47
N LYS A 57 9.92 6.27 2.06
CA LYS A 57 8.83 5.46 2.58
C LYS A 57 7.95 6.22 3.57
N THR A 58 8.50 7.08 4.42
CA THR A 58 7.72 7.85 5.39
C THR A 58 6.89 8.94 4.72
N THR A 59 7.43 9.62 3.72
CA THR A 59 6.71 10.68 2.99
C THR A 59 5.72 10.11 1.97
N ALA A 60 6.19 9.28 1.04
CA ALA A 60 5.36 8.62 0.04
C ALA A 60 4.32 7.71 0.71
N GLY A 61 4.73 7.03 1.80
CA GLY A 61 3.91 6.24 2.74
C GLY A 61 2.63 6.94 3.14
N VAL A 62 2.85 8.04 3.84
CA VAL A 62 1.81 8.86 4.45
C VAL A 62 0.95 9.51 3.38
N ALA A 63 1.54 10.09 2.33
CA ALA A 63 0.79 10.72 1.24
C ALA A 63 -0.17 9.74 0.56
N ALA A 64 0.31 8.53 0.24
CA ALA A 64 -0.53 7.48 -0.32
C ALA A 64 -1.62 7.03 0.66
N ALA A 65 -1.29 6.78 1.93
CA ALA A 65 -2.29 6.36 2.92
C ALA A 65 -3.40 7.41 3.10
N ALA A 66 -3.03 8.69 3.16
CA ALA A 66 -3.97 9.81 3.24
C ALA A 66 -4.89 9.86 2.01
N ALA A 67 -4.35 9.66 0.81
CA ALA A 67 -5.13 9.66 -0.42
C ALA A 67 -6.02 8.43 -0.61
N ILE A 68 -5.66 7.29 -0.02
CA ILE A 68 -6.51 6.09 -0.02
C ILE A 68 -7.74 6.32 0.86
N GLY A 69 -7.55 6.96 2.02
CA GLY A 69 -8.60 7.21 3.00
C GLY A 69 -8.91 5.99 3.87
N LEU A 70 -9.44 6.27 5.05
CA LEU A 70 -9.71 5.25 6.07
C LEU A 70 -10.78 4.25 5.62
N ASP A 71 -11.87 4.71 5.02
CA ASP A 71 -12.98 3.86 4.57
C ASP A 71 -12.52 2.81 3.56
N HIS A 72 -11.67 3.21 2.60
CA HIS A 72 -11.15 2.27 1.61
C HIS A 72 -10.16 1.28 2.23
N LEU A 73 -9.35 1.72 3.20
CA LEU A 73 -8.47 0.81 3.95
C LEU A 73 -9.28 -0.20 4.77
N ARG A 74 -10.35 0.22 5.44
CA ARG A 74 -11.27 -0.67 6.17
C ARG A 74 -11.93 -1.68 5.22
N TYR A 75 -12.44 -1.22 4.09
CA TYR A 75 -13.09 -2.09 3.10
C TYR A 75 -12.14 -3.13 2.49
N ARG A 76 -10.90 -2.75 2.18
CA ARG A 76 -9.94 -3.64 1.50
C ARG A 76 -9.11 -4.52 2.45
N CYS A 77 -9.08 -4.21 3.74
CA CYS A 77 -8.31 -4.93 4.75
C CYS A 77 -9.22 -5.32 5.93
N PRO A 78 -9.91 -6.47 5.86
CA PRO A 78 -10.82 -6.95 6.92
C PRO A 78 -10.19 -7.01 8.31
N HIS A 79 -8.97 -7.52 8.46
CA HIS A 79 -8.28 -7.59 9.75
C HIS A 79 -7.99 -6.19 10.32
N PHE A 80 -7.63 -5.24 9.45
CA PHE A 80 -7.44 -3.85 9.87
C PHE A 80 -8.78 -3.22 10.30
N ASN A 81 -9.86 -3.48 9.57
CA ASN A 81 -11.19 -3.02 9.95
C ASN A 81 -11.62 -3.59 11.31
N ASP A 82 -11.40 -4.88 11.54
CA ASP A 82 -11.74 -5.52 12.81
C ASP A 82 -10.96 -4.92 13.98
N TRP A 83 -9.67 -4.66 13.77
CA TRP A 83 -8.83 -3.98 14.76
C TRP A 83 -9.32 -2.56 15.08
N ILE A 84 -9.61 -1.76 14.05
CA ILE A 84 -10.16 -0.40 14.24
C ILE A 84 -11.52 -0.44 14.94
N THR A 85 -12.41 -1.36 14.54
CA THR A 85 -13.75 -1.48 15.13
C THR A 85 -13.67 -1.82 16.63
N ARG A 86 -12.71 -2.67 17.03
CA ARG A 86 -12.45 -2.96 18.45
C ARG A 86 -11.93 -1.75 19.22
N LEU A 87 -11.12 -0.90 18.59
CA LEU A 87 -10.62 0.33 19.22
C LEU A 87 -11.71 1.41 19.35
N GLU A 88 -12.62 1.49 18.38
CA GLU A 88 -13.77 2.41 18.40
C GLU A 88 -14.82 2.02 19.47
N SER A 89 -14.81 0.77 19.95
CA SER A 89 -15.73 0.25 20.96
C SER A 89 -15.23 0.36 22.41
N ILE A 90 -14.12 1.07 22.64
CA ILE A 90 -13.51 1.31 23.97
C ILE A 90 -13.80 2.74 24.39
#